data_AF-A0AAD9BFI5-F1
#
_entry.id   AF-A0AAD9BFI5-F1
#
_cell.length_a   1.000
_cell.length_b   1.000
_cell.length_c   1.000
_cell.angle_alpha   90.00
_cell.angle_beta   90.00
_cell.angle_gamma   90.00
#
_symmetry.space_group_name_H-M   'P 1'
#
loop_
_entity.id
_entity.type
_entity.pdbx_description
1 polymer ?
#
loop_
_entity_poly.entity_id
_entity_poly.type
_entity_poly.pdbx_seq_one_letter_code
_entity_poly.pdbx_strand_id
1 'polypeptide(L)'
;VARWEHRTRTLSKLFGSSSLACYCLGFIIILLNVYRSHSMTVAMRLQARWDLMERTDVFYVGVALMVLGTVLVVGSFLRLGFTGTFLGDYFGILMEEKVTCFPFNVLENPMYWGSTANYLGLALM
;
A
#
# COMPACT_ATOMS: atom_id res chain seq x y z
N VAL A 1 11.71 -5.74 -10.53
CA VAL A 1 12.28 -6.77 -9.62
C VAL A 1 11.42 -8.03 -9.59
N ALA A 2 10.18 -8.00 -9.11
CA ALA A 2 9.34 -9.20 -9.00
C ALA A 2 9.13 -9.98 -10.33
N ARG A 3 8.81 -9.30 -11.45
CA ARG A 3 8.72 -9.94 -12.78
C ARG A 3 10.02 -10.62 -13.25
N TRP A 4 11.17 -10.04 -12.89
CA TRP A 4 12.47 -10.63 -13.21
C TRP A 4 12.68 -11.88 -12.36
N GLU A 5 12.37 -11.81 -11.06
CA GLU A 5 12.42 -12.94 -10.14
C GLU A 5 11.54 -14.12 -10.58
N HIS A 6 10.32 -13.86 -11.04
CA HIS A 6 9.44 -14.93 -11.55
C HIS A 6 10.01 -15.65 -12.76
N ARG A 7 10.82 -14.98 -13.59
CA ARG A 7 11.47 -15.61 -14.76
C ARG A 7 12.77 -16.33 -14.40
N THR A 8 13.60 -15.76 -13.54
CA THR A 8 14.98 -16.26 -13.33
C THR A 8 15.17 -17.01 -12.01
N ARG A 9 14.26 -16.80 -11.05
CA ARG A 9 14.32 -17.32 -9.67
C ARG A 9 15.65 -17.01 -8.97
N THR A 10 16.30 -15.91 -9.34
CA THR A 10 17.68 -15.59 -8.92
C THR A 10 17.74 -15.18 -7.45
N LEU A 11 16.80 -14.35 -6.97
CA LEU A 11 16.72 -13.96 -5.57
C LEU A 11 16.39 -15.16 -4.70
N SER A 12 15.44 -16.00 -5.12
CA SER A 12 15.12 -17.24 -4.40
C SER A 12 16.33 -18.17 -4.28
N LYS A 13 17.15 -18.28 -5.33
CA LYS A 13 18.41 -19.04 -5.31
C LYS A 13 19.47 -18.41 -4.42
N LEU A 14 19.64 -17.09 -4.47
CA LEU A 14 20.63 -16.34 -3.69
C LEU A 14 20.36 -16.44 -2.19
N PHE A 15 19.09 -16.37 -1.78
CA PHE A 15 18.66 -16.48 -0.40
C PHE A 15 18.41 -17.94 0.06
N GLY A 16 18.55 -18.92 -0.85
CA GLY A 16 18.29 -20.34 -0.57
C GLY A 16 16.82 -20.69 -0.26
N SER A 17 15.92 -19.71 -0.20
CA SER A 17 14.50 -19.88 0.09
C SER A 17 13.67 -18.79 -0.58
N SER A 18 12.59 -19.21 -1.25
CA SER A 18 11.64 -18.28 -1.89
C SER A 18 10.90 -17.41 -0.85
N SER A 19 10.57 -17.98 0.31
CA SER A 19 9.91 -17.25 1.40
C SER A 19 10.83 -16.18 1.97
N LEU A 20 12.09 -16.52 2.28
CA LEU A 20 13.04 -15.55 2.82
C LEU A 20 13.26 -14.39 1.84
N ALA A 21 13.42 -14.69 0.55
CA ALA A 21 13.58 -13.67 -0.49
C ALA A 21 12.34 -12.75 -0.60
N CYS A 22 11.13 -13.31 -0.48
CA CYS A 22 9.89 -12.53 -0.46
C CYS A 22 9.80 -11.62 0.78
N TYR A 23 10.18 -12.09 1.96
CA TYR A 23 10.22 -11.28 3.19
C TYR A 23 11.25 -10.14 3.09
N CYS A 24 12.45 -10.43 2.58
CA CYS A 24 13.45 -9.40 2.33
C CYS A 24 12.96 -8.35 1.34
N LEU A 25 12.31 -8.75 0.25
CA LEU A 25 11.73 -7.81 -0.71
C LEU A 25 10.62 -6.98 -0.06
N GLY A 26 9.71 -7.60 0.68
CA GLY A 26 8.62 -6.91 1.38
C GLY A 26 9.15 -5.88 2.37
N PHE A 27 10.20 -6.21 3.12
CA PHE A 27 10.87 -5.27 4.02
C PHE A 27 11.41 -4.04 3.28
N ILE A 28 12.09 -4.24 2.13
CA ILE A 28 12.57 -3.14 1.28
C ILE A 28 11.39 -2.30 0.77
N ILE A 29 10.29 -2.92 0.34
CA ILE A 29 9.09 -2.20 -0.12
C ILE A 29 8.52 -1.31 0.99
N ILE A 30 8.46 -1.81 2.24
CA ILE A 30 8.01 -1.03 3.40
C ILE A 30 8.93 0.17 3.63
N LEU A 31 10.25 -0.02 3.62
CA LEU A 31 11.20 1.08 3.79
C LEU A 31 11.05 2.15 2.70
N LEU A 32 10.92 1.72 1.44
CA LEU A 32 10.66 2.62 0.32
C LEU A 32 9.32 3.34 0.46
N ASN A 33 8.30 2.69 1.01
CA ASN A 33 7.00 3.29 1.27
C ASN A 33 7.08 4.38 2.35
N VAL A 34 7.80 4.13 3.44
CA VAL A 34 8.06 5.13 4.49
C VAL A 34 8.82 6.31 3.91
N TYR A 35 9.89 6.06 3.15
CA TYR A 35 10.66 7.11 2.49
C TYR A 35 9.79 7.95 1.55
N ARG A 36 8.97 7.31 0.70
CA ARG A 36 8.04 8.00 -0.20
C ARG A 36 7.05 8.87 0.55
N SER A 37 6.45 8.35 1.62
CA SER A 37 5.46 9.08 2.42
C SER A 37 6.07 10.28 3.13
N HIS A 38 7.30 10.14 3.63
CA HIS A 38 8.05 11.25 4.20
C HIS A 38 8.35 12.32 3.14
N SER A 39 8.90 11.94 1.99
CA SER A 39 9.20 12.87 0.89
C SER A 39 7.96 13.61 0.40
N MET A 40 6.82 12.92 0.28
CA MET A 40 5.54 13.54 -0.08
C MET A 40 5.10 14.58 0.95
N THR A 41 5.16 14.24 2.23
CA THR A 41 4.78 15.15 3.32
C THR A 41 5.66 16.41 3.32
N VAL A 42 6.97 16.25 3.11
CA VAL A 42 7.90 17.38 3.00
C VAL A 42 7.55 18.25 1.80
N ALA A 43 7.31 17.65 0.62
CA ALA A 43 6.94 18.38 -0.58
C ALA A 43 5.63 19.18 -0.40
N MET A 44 4.62 18.59 0.24
CA MET A 44 3.33 19.23 0.48
C MET A 44 3.43 20.41 1.46
N ARG A 45 4.31 20.33 2.46
CA ARG A 45 4.55 21.45 3.40
C ARG A 45 5.18 22.67 2.74
N LEU A 46 5.91 22.47 1.65
CA LEU A 46 6.59 23.55 0.91
C LEU A 46 5.71 24.20 -0.16
N GLN A 47 4.55 23.61 -0.48
CA GLN A 47 3.62 24.14 -1.47
C GLN A 47 2.73 25.24 -0.86
N ALA A 48 2.38 26.23 -1.68
CA ALA A 48 1.40 27.24 -1.30
C ALA A 48 0.03 26.56 -1.11
N ARG A 49 -0.60 26.78 0.05
CA ARG A 49 -1.93 26.26 0.36
C ARG A 49 -2.99 27.21 -0.20
N TRP A 50 -4.08 26.64 -0.71
CA TRP A 50 -5.21 27.42 -1.19
C TRP A 50 -6.10 27.80 -0.01
N ASP A 51 -6.57 29.06 0.08
CA ASP A 51 -7.38 29.56 1.20
C ASP A 51 -8.63 28.70 1.50
N LEU A 52 -9.19 28.03 0.48
CA LEU A 52 -10.32 27.11 0.66
C LEU A 52 -9.98 25.90 1.54
N MET A 53 -8.72 25.46 1.56
CA MET A 53 -8.24 24.35 2.40
C MET A 53 -8.15 24.72 3.88
N GLU A 54 -8.18 26.01 4.24
CA GLU A 54 -8.21 26.44 5.64
C GLU A 54 -9.60 26.29 6.28
N ARG A 55 -10.63 26.01 5.47
CA ARG A 55 -11.99 25.77 5.96
C ARG A 55 -12.05 24.47 6.76
N THR A 56 -12.69 24.54 7.91
CA THR A 56 -12.89 23.39 8.81
C THR A 56 -13.65 22.24 8.12
N ASP A 57 -14.59 22.56 7.22
CA ASP A 57 -15.33 21.56 6.44
C ASP A 57 -14.39 20.71 5.57
N VAL A 58 -13.42 21.34 4.91
CA VAL A 58 -12.45 20.65 4.03
C VAL A 58 -11.53 19.77 4.86
N PHE A 59 -11.10 20.24 6.03
CA PHE A 59 -10.34 19.45 6.98
C PHE A 59 -11.10 18.17 7.40
N TYR A 60 -12.38 18.27 7.76
CA TYR A 60 -13.18 17.10 8.13
C TYR A 60 -13.38 16.11 6.97
N VAL A 61 -13.57 16.61 5.74
CA VAL A 61 -13.59 15.75 4.54
C VAL A 61 -12.25 15.02 4.39
N GLY A 62 -11.13 15.71 4.60
CA GLY A 62 -9.80 15.12 4.58
C GLY A 62 -9.64 14.00 5.62
N VAL A 63 -10.06 14.25 6.87
CA VAL A 63 -10.05 13.25 7.95
C VAL A 63 -10.90 12.04 7.58
N ALA A 64 -12.12 12.25 7.08
CA ALA A 64 -13.02 11.17 6.68
C ALA A 64 -12.41 10.30 5.58
N LEU A 65 -11.79 10.92 4.56
CA LEU A 65 -11.09 10.21 3.48
C LEU A 65 -9.91 9.41 4.01
N MET A 66 -9.15 9.95 4.96
CA MET A 66 -8.00 9.24 5.56
C MET A 66 -8.44 8.07 6.44
N VAL A 67 -9.54 8.20 7.18
CA VAL A 67 -10.10 7.08 7.96
C VAL A 67 -10.60 5.98 7.02
N LEU A 68 -11.41 6.32 6.02
CA LEU A 68 -11.93 5.36 5.03
C LEU A 68 -10.78 4.68 4.27
N GLY A 69 -9.80 5.46 3.82
CA GLY A 69 -8.64 4.95 3.11
C GLY A 69 -7.82 3.96 3.96
N THR A 70 -7.61 4.30 5.23
CA THR A 70 -6.91 3.43 6.19
C THR A 70 -7.68 2.14 6.45
N VAL A 71 -9.01 2.19 6.62
CA VAL A 71 -9.85 0.99 6.78
C VAL A 71 -9.72 0.06 5.57
N LEU A 72 -9.73 0.60 4.35
CA LEU A 72 -9.56 -0.19 3.14
C LEU A 72 -8.16 -0.80 3.02
N VAL A 73 -7.09 -0.02 3.30
CA VAL A 73 -5.71 -0.50 3.22
C VAL A 73 -5.44 -1.58 4.27
N VAL A 74 -5.76 -1.30 5.53
CA VAL A 74 -5.56 -2.24 6.65
C VAL A 74 -6.44 -3.47 6.47
N GLY A 75 -7.71 -3.29 6.12
CA GLY A 75 -8.61 -4.41 5.83
C GLY A 75 -8.09 -5.30 4.72
N SER A 76 -7.57 -4.72 3.63
CA SER A 76 -6.96 -5.48 2.54
C SER A 76 -5.72 -6.26 2.99
N PHE A 77 -4.85 -5.60 3.76
CA PHE A 77 -3.62 -6.21 4.28
C PHE A 77 -3.91 -7.37 5.22
N LEU A 78 -4.89 -7.23 6.12
CA LEU A 78 -5.29 -8.29 7.05
C LEU A 78 -5.84 -9.53 6.33
N ARG A 79 -6.44 -9.36 5.15
CA ARG A 79 -6.98 -10.46 4.34
C ARG A 79 -5.95 -11.12 3.44
N LEU A 80 -5.09 -10.33 2.79
CA LEU A 80 -4.03 -10.83 1.91
C LEU A 80 -2.82 -11.37 2.69
N GLY A 81 -2.60 -10.88 3.91
CA GLY A 81 -1.40 -11.12 4.67
C GLY A 81 -0.15 -10.49 4.03
N PHE A 82 1.01 -10.81 4.59
CA PHE A 82 2.28 -10.24 4.15
C PHE A 82 2.64 -10.72 2.73
N THR A 83 2.65 -12.02 2.49
CA THR A 83 3.05 -12.61 1.20
C THR A 83 2.08 -12.24 0.08
N GLY A 84 0.77 -12.24 0.34
CA GLY A 84 -0.23 -11.80 -0.63
C GLY A 84 -0.13 -10.31 -0.98
N THR A 85 0.33 -9.47 -0.04
CA THR A 85 0.54 -8.04 -0.29
C THR A 85 1.84 -7.75 -1.02
N PHE A 86 2.94 -8.43 -0.65
CA PHE A 86 4.29 -8.12 -1.12
C PHE A 86 4.78 -9.04 -2.24
N LEU A 87 3.91 -9.35 -3.21
CA LEU A 87 4.25 -10.04 -4.46
C LEU A 87 4.73 -11.49 -4.28
N GLY A 88 4.20 -12.19 -3.27
CA GLY A 88 4.55 -13.59 -2.98
C GLY A 88 4.26 -14.55 -4.14
N ASP A 89 3.30 -14.23 -5.00
CA ASP A 89 2.99 -14.94 -6.24
C ASP A 89 4.21 -15.04 -7.18
N TYR A 90 5.01 -13.98 -7.30
CA TYR A 90 6.25 -13.99 -8.09
C TYR A 90 7.34 -14.89 -7.48
N PHE A 91 7.24 -15.20 -6.19
CA PHE A 91 8.09 -16.16 -5.47
C PHE A 91 7.47 -17.57 -5.44
N GLY A 92 6.33 -17.79 -6.08
CA GLY A 92 5.62 -19.07 -6.09
C GLY A 92 4.84 -19.36 -4.80
N ILE A 93 4.60 -18.33 -3.97
CA ILE A 93 3.77 -18.40 -2.78
C ILE A 93 2.37 -17.91 -3.19
N LEU A 94 1.56 -18.82 -3.71
CA LEU A 94 0.19 -18.52 -4.11
C LEU A 94 -0.76 -18.67 -2.92
N MET A 95 -1.80 -17.83 -2.87
CA MET A 95 -2.94 -18.07 -1.99
C MET A 95 -3.75 -19.25 -2.52
N GLU A 96 -4.32 -20.04 -1.60
CA GLU A 96 -5.15 -21.19 -1.93
C GLU A 96 -6.45 -20.77 -2.62
N GLU A 97 -7.03 -19.65 -2.18
CA GLU A 97 -8.28 -19.12 -2.72
C GLU A 97 -8.24 -17.59 -2.87
N LYS A 98 -9.08 -17.09 -3.78
CA LYS A 98 -9.28 -15.66 -3.96
C LYS A 98 -10.03 -15.10 -2.76
N VAL A 99 -9.51 -14.03 -2.17
CA VAL A 99 -10.22 -13.29 -1.11
C VAL A 99 -11.47 -12.62 -1.69
N THR A 100 -12.64 -12.99 -1.17
CA THR A 100 -13.93 -12.43 -1.57
C THR A 100 -14.64 -11.66 -0.46
N CYS A 101 -14.10 -11.65 0.76
CA CYS A 101 -14.67 -10.93 1.90
C CYS A 101 -14.21 -9.46 1.93
N PHE A 102 -14.83 -8.65 2.80
CA PHE A 102 -14.48 -7.24 2.96
C PHE A 102 -12.97 -7.03 3.19
N PRO A 103 -12.33 -6.07 2.48
CA PRO A 103 -12.93 -5.06 1.58
C PRO A 103 -13.10 -5.46 0.10
N PHE A 104 -12.75 -6.69 -0.29
CA PHE A 104 -12.76 -7.15 -1.69
C PHE A 104 -14.16 -7.47 -2.26
N ASN A 105 -15.19 -7.58 -1.41
CA ASN A 105 -16.58 -7.70 -1.87
C ASN A 105 -17.20 -6.37 -2.30
N VAL A 106 -16.63 -5.23 -1.89
CA VAL A 106 -17.17 -3.89 -2.18
C VAL A 106 -16.39 -3.22 -3.30
N LEU A 107 -15.07 -3.43 -3.35
CA LEU A 107 -14.16 -2.82 -4.31
C LEU A 107 -13.22 -3.88 -4.90
N GLU A 108 -12.89 -3.76 -6.18
CA GLU A 108 -11.95 -4.70 -6.82
C GLU A 108 -10.53 -4.56 -6.27
N ASN A 109 -10.08 -3.32 -6.04
CA ASN A 109 -8.71 -2.97 -5.70
C ASN A 109 -8.65 -2.09 -4.44
N PRO A 110 -9.12 -2.59 -3.29
CA PRO A 110 -9.37 -1.77 -2.09
C PRO A 110 -8.09 -1.13 -1.54
N MET A 111 -6.94 -1.80 -1.62
CA MET A 111 -5.65 -1.22 -1.18
C MET A 111 -5.22 -0.01 -2.02
N TYR A 112 -5.48 -0.02 -3.33
CA TYR A 112 -5.16 1.08 -4.22
C TYR A 112 -6.10 2.27 -3.99
N TRP A 113 -7.40 2.01 -3.96
CA TRP A 113 -8.40 3.04 -3.65
C TRP A 113 -8.19 3.66 -2.27
N GLY A 114 -7.89 2.83 -1.27
CA GLY A 114 -7.63 3.30 0.08
C GLY A 114 -6.35 4.13 0.17
N SER A 115 -5.28 3.76 -0.54
CA SER A 115 -4.06 4.57 -0.60
C SER A 115 -4.31 5.92 -1.27
N THR A 116 -5.06 5.95 -2.38
CA THR A 116 -5.46 7.20 -3.04
C THR A 116 -6.27 8.09 -2.09
N ALA A 117 -7.25 7.53 -1.38
CA ALA A 117 -8.05 8.26 -0.40
C ALA A 117 -7.19 8.82 0.74
N ASN A 118 -6.19 8.08 1.22
CA ASN A 118 -5.25 8.57 2.24
C ASN A 118 -4.41 9.76 1.75
N TYR A 119 -3.85 9.70 0.53
CA TYR A 119 -3.08 10.83 0.00
C TYR A 119 -3.95 12.04 -0.33
N LEU A 120 -5.18 11.81 -0.81
CA LEU A 120 -6.14 12.89 -1.03
C LEU A 120 -6.56 13.52 0.30
N GLY A 121 -6.83 12.71 1.32
CA GLY A 121 -7.13 13.17 2.67
C GLY A 121 -5.99 14.02 3.23
N LEU A 122 -4.76 13.54 3.14
CA LEU A 122 -3.56 14.29 3.53
C LEU A 122 -3.44 15.62 2.75
N ALA A 123 -3.86 15.66 1.49
CA ALA A 123 -3.82 16.88 0.67
C ALA A 123 -4.89 17.90 1.05
N LEU A 124 -5.99 17.48 1.67
CA LEU A 124 -7.06 18.36 2.12
C LEU A 124 -6.86 18.88 3.55
N MET A 125 -5.86 18.35 4.29
CA MET A 125 -5.51 18.74 5.67
C MET A 125 -4.20 19.57 5.72
#